data_AF-A0A7T8H1N2-F1
#
_entry.id   AF-A0A7T8H1N2-F1
#
_cell.length_a   1.000
_cell.length_b   1.000
_cell.length_c   1.000
_cell.angle_alpha   90.00
_cell.angle_beta   90.00
_cell.angle_gamma   90.00
#
_symmetry.space_group_name_H-M   'P 1'
#
loop_
_entity.id
_entity.type
_entity.pdbx_description
1 polymer ?
#
loop_
_entity_poly.entity_id
_entity_poly.type
_entity_poly.pdbx_seq_one_letter_code
_entity_poly.pdbx_strand_id
1 'polypeptide(L)'
;MRALFADIPLEQMNTSMTINATAPWLLALYIAVAEEQGADVSALQGTVQNDLIKEYLSRGTYICPPKPSLKMIADVAEYCYTNVPKWNPMNVCSYHLQEAGATPEQELAFALATATAVLDELRPRVAPEDFPVLVGRISFFVTPVFGL
;
A
#
# COMPACT_ATOMS: atom_id res chain seq x y z
N MET A 1 4.66 8.07 -16.17
CA MET A 1 4.38 6.63 -16.30
C MET A 1 4.70 6.09 -17.69
N ARG A 2 4.12 6.59 -18.80
CA ARG A 2 4.47 6.12 -20.16
C ARG A 2 5.97 6.01 -20.44
N ALA A 3 6.72 7.08 -20.20
CA ALA A 3 8.17 7.08 -20.39
C ALA A 3 8.93 6.12 -19.45
N LEU A 4 8.42 5.90 -18.23
CA LEU A 4 9.04 5.01 -17.24
C LEU A 4 8.90 3.53 -17.64
N PHE A 5 7.77 3.17 -18.26
CA PHE A 5 7.44 1.79 -18.63
C PHE A 5 7.42 1.58 -20.16
N ALA A 6 8.11 2.45 -20.90
CA ALA A 6 8.33 2.23 -22.32
C ALA A 6 9.05 0.89 -22.51
N ASP A 7 8.52 0.03 -23.38
CA ASP A 7 9.03 -1.31 -23.67
C ASP A 7 9.08 -2.29 -22.48
N ILE A 8 8.42 -1.97 -21.36
CA ILE A 8 8.26 -2.85 -20.21
C ILE A 8 6.80 -3.35 -20.16
N PRO A 9 6.55 -4.65 -20.39
CA PRO A 9 5.19 -5.19 -20.41
C PRO A 9 4.62 -5.32 -18.99
N LEU A 10 3.76 -4.38 -18.59
CA LEU A 10 3.29 -4.26 -17.21
C LEU A 10 2.53 -5.49 -16.69
N GLU A 11 1.81 -6.22 -17.56
CA GLU A 11 1.11 -7.45 -17.19
C GLU A 11 2.04 -8.57 -16.70
N GLN A 12 3.29 -8.58 -17.18
CA GLN A 12 4.29 -9.59 -16.85
C GLN A 12 5.13 -9.22 -15.62
N MET A 13 4.93 -8.01 -15.08
CA MET A 13 5.74 -7.47 -13.98
C MET A 13 5.07 -7.63 -12.62
N ASN A 14 5.91 -7.65 -11.59
CA ASN A 14 5.50 -7.43 -10.21
C ASN A 14 6.14 -6.12 -9.74
N THR A 15 5.39 -5.03 -9.86
CA THR A 15 5.92 -3.67 -9.64
C THR A 15 5.70 -3.21 -8.21
N SER A 16 6.77 -2.82 -7.52
CA SER A 16 6.68 -2.15 -6.22
C SER A 16 6.88 -0.64 -6.38
N MET A 17 5.97 0.15 -5.82
CA MET A 17 6.05 1.62 -5.82
C MET A 17 6.08 2.16 -4.39
N THR A 18 7.21 2.75 -4.00
CA THR A 18 7.40 3.41 -2.70
C THR A 18 6.78 4.81 -2.69
N ILE A 19 5.45 4.83 -2.77
CA ILE A 19 4.61 6.02 -2.85
C ILE A 19 3.54 5.95 -1.75
N ASN A 20 3.28 7.07 -1.08
CA ASN A 20 2.36 7.15 0.07
C ASN A 20 1.25 8.15 -0.19
N ALA A 21 1.46 9.44 0.11
CA ALA A 21 0.43 10.46 -0.10
C ALA A 21 -0.04 10.59 -1.55
N THR A 22 0.80 10.21 -2.52
CA THR A 22 0.47 10.22 -3.96
C THR A 22 0.04 8.84 -4.50
N ALA A 23 -0.08 7.82 -3.63
CA ALA A 23 -0.38 6.45 -4.03
C ALA A 23 -1.63 6.31 -4.93
N PRO A 24 -2.78 6.94 -4.61
CA PRO A 24 -3.98 6.83 -5.46
C PRO A 24 -3.73 7.29 -6.90
N TRP A 25 -3.09 8.45 -7.07
CA TRP A 25 -2.85 9.04 -8.39
C TRP A 25 -1.83 8.26 -9.21
N LEU A 26 -0.72 7.86 -8.60
CA LEU A 26 0.33 7.15 -9.33
C LEU A 26 -0.08 5.70 -9.65
N LEU A 27 -0.89 5.07 -8.80
CA LEU A 27 -1.52 3.78 -9.14
C LEU A 27 -2.51 3.91 -10.30
N ALA A 28 -3.36 4.95 -10.30
CA ALA A 28 -4.27 5.20 -11.41
C ALA A 28 -3.52 5.42 -12.74
N LEU A 29 -2.42 6.19 -12.71
CA LEU A 29 -1.56 6.38 -13.89
C LEU A 29 -0.81 5.11 -14.30
N TYR A 30 -0.48 4.22 -13.36
CA TYR A 30 0.12 2.92 -13.66
C TYR A 30 -0.89 2.02 -14.38
N ILE A 31 -2.11 1.92 -13.87
CA ILE A 31 -3.20 1.14 -14.47
C ILE A 31 -3.54 1.66 -15.87
N ALA A 32 -3.68 2.98 -16.04
CA ALA A 32 -3.97 3.58 -17.34
C ALA A 32 -2.90 3.25 -18.40
N VAL A 33 -1.62 3.23 -18.01
CA VAL A 33 -0.53 2.83 -18.92
C VAL A 33 -0.57 1.33 -19.22
N ALA A 34 -0.96 0.49 -18.26
CA ALA A 34 -1.13 -0.94 -18.50
C ALA A 34 -2.28 -1.19 -19.49
N GLU A 35 -3.41 -0.48 -19.36
CA GLU A 35 -4.51 -0.54 -20.31
C GLU A 35 -4.09 -0.07 -21.72
N GLU A 36 -3.29 1.00 -21.83
CA GLU A 36 -2.72 1.46 -23.10
C GLU A 36 -1.79 0.41 -23.75
N GLN A 37 -1.14 -0.43 -22.95
CA GLN A 37 -0.34 -1.57 -23.43
C GLN A 37 -1.19 -2.79 -23.80
N GLY A 38 -2.51 -2.76 -23.55
CA GLY A 38 -3.44 -3.86 -23.80
C GLY A 38 -3.47 -4.94 -22.71
N ALA A 39 -3.00 -4.62 -21.49
CA ALA A 39 -3.00 -5.56 -20.38
C ALA A 39 -4.42 -5.81 -19.82
N ASP A 40 -4.67 -7.04 -19.36
CA ASP A 40 -5.74 -7.35 -18.42
C ASP A 40 -5.37 -6.80 -17.04
N VAL A 41 -6.07 -5.74 -16.61
CA VAL A 41 -5.86 -5.08 -15.32
C VAL A 41 -5.99 -6.06 -14.16
N SER A 42 -6.83 -7.09 -14.27
CA SER A 42 -7.02 -8.09 -13.22
C SER A 42 -5.79 -9.00 -13.03
N ALA A 43 -4.91 -9.07 -14.04
CA ALA A 43 -3.68 -9.83 -14.00
C ALA A 43 -2.49 -9.05 -13.40
N LEU A 44 -2.61 -7.72 -13.25
CA LEU A 44 -1.54 -6.87 -12.74
C LEU A 44 -1.13 -7.25 -11.31
N GLN A 45 0.17 -7.41 -11.12
CA GLN A 45 0.78 -7.70 -9.84
C GLN A 45 1.67 -6.54 -9.40
N GLY A 46 1.62 -6.23 -8.12
CA GLY A 46 2.43 -5.15 -7.59
C GLY A 46 2.04 -4.73 -6.20
N THR A 47 2.66 -3.67 -5.74
CA THR A 47 2.47 -3.13 -4.40
C THR A 47 2.64 -1.62 -4.42
N VAL A 48 1.71 -0.91 -3.79
CA VAL A 48 1.95 0.48 -3.37
C VAL A 48 2.26 0.47 -1.87
N GLN A 49 3.16 1.35 -1.42
CA GLN A 49 3.41 1.45 0.02
C GLN A 49 2.16 1.94 0.75
N ASN A 50 1.59 3.07 0.32
CA ASN A 50 0.29 3.58 0.78
C ASN A 50 0.12 3.58 2.32
N ASP A 51 1.22 3.80 3.05
CA ASP A 51 1.22 3.85 4.51
C ASP A 51 1.35 5.31 4.93
N LEU A 52 0.22 6.01 5.00
CA LEU A 52 0.21 7.41 5.45
C LEU A 52 0.34 7.55 6.97
N ILE A 53 0.05 6.51 7.76
CA ILE A 53 0.15 6.59 9.22
C ILE A 53 1.61 6.79 9.63
N LYS A 54 2.54 5.99 9.08
CA LYS A 54 3.98 6.18 9.36
C LYS A 54 4.55 7.49 8.85
N GLU A 55 3.93 8.14 7.87
CA GLU A 55 4.35 9.47 7.40
C GLU A 55 4.23 10.53 8.50
N TYR A 56 3.20 10.46 9.34
CA TYR A 56 3.06 11.39 10.47
C TYR A 56 4.03 11.08 11.61
N LEU A 57 4.45 9.82 11.74
CA LEU A 57 5.26 9.35 12.86
C LEU A 57 6.77 9.44 12.61
N SER A 58 7.22 9.38 11.35
CA SER A 58 8.66 9.26 11.05
C SER A 58 9.14 9.94 9.77
N ARG A 59 8.36 9.92 8.68
CA ARG A 59 8.89 10.21 7.33
C ARG A 59 8.50 11.57 6.74
N GLY A 60 7.39 12.16 7.19
CA GLY A 60 7.04 13.56 6.92
C GLY A 60 6.52 13.89 5.52
N THR A 61 6.17 12.91 4.66
CA THR A 61 5.70 13.17 3.27
C THR A 61 4.18 13.08 3.11
N TYR A 62 3.43 13.40 4.18
CA TYR A 62 1.97 13.53 4.12
C TYR A 62 1.55 14.81 3.39
N ILE A 63 0.34 14.82 2.84
CA ILE A 63 -0.26 15.97 2.15
C ILE A 63 -1.54 16.41 2.88
N CYS A 64 -2.42 15.44 3.14
CA CYS A 64 -3.69 15.68 3.84
C CYS A 64 -3.49 15.57 5.37
N PRO A 65 -4.48 15.99 6.18
CA PRO A 65 -4.54 15.63 7.60
C PRO A 65 -4.81 14.12 7.85
N PRO A 66 -4.62 13.60 9.09
CA PRO A 66 -4.70 12.17 9.38
C PRO A 66 -6.01 11.48 8.96
N LYS A 67 -7.17 12.08 9.27
CA LYS A 67 -8.48 11.48 8.95
C LYS A 67 -8.71 11.29 7.43
N PRO A 68 -8.57 12.32 6.58
CA PRO A 68 -8.67 12.12 5.13
C PRO A 68 -7.56 11.21 4.58
N SER A 69 -6.36 11.19 5.18
CA SER A 69 -5.33 10.22 4.80
C SER A 69 -5.74 8.77 5.04
N LEU A 70 -6.29 8.44 6.21
CA LEU A 70 -6.77 7.09 6.50
C LEU A 70 -7.86 6.67 5.51
N LYS A 71 -8.78 7.58 5.18
CA LYS A 71 -9.78 7.37 4.13
C LYS A 71 -9.14 7.05 2.78
N MET A 72 -8.10 7.78 2.36
CA MET A 72 -7.40 7.54 1.10
C MET A 72 -6.72 6.16 1.06
N ILE A 73 -6.12 5.72 2.17
CA ILE A 73 -5.55 4.36 2.26
C ILE A 73 -6.66 3.34 1.96
N ALA A 74 -7.81 3.49 2.62
CA ALA A 74 -8.93 2.58 2.47
C ALA A 74 -9.56 2.61 1.07
N ASP A 75 -9.68 3.79 0.45
CA ASP A 75 -10.20 3.93 -0.92
C ASP A 75 -9.34 3.15 -1.94
N VAL A 76 -8.00 3.19 -1.79
CA VAL A 76 -7.09 2.41 -2.64
C VAL A 76 -7.26 0.91 -2.41
N ALA A 77 -7.36 0.48 -1.15
CA ALA A 77 -7.52 -0.94 -0.83
C ALA A 77 -8.86 -1.52 -1.30
N GLU A 78 -9.95 -0.78 -1.14
CA GLU A 78 -11.28 -1.14 -1.65
C GLU A 78 -11.29 -1.23 -3.19
N TYR A 79 -10.64 -0.28 -3.87
CA TYR A 79 -10.52 -0.30 -5.32
C TYR A 79 -9.70 -1.49 -5.83
N CYS A 80 -8.52 -1.74 -5.24
CA CYS A 80 -7.66 -2.86 -5.63
C CYS A 80 -8.35 -4.20 -5.39
N TYR A 81 -9.03 -4.36 -4.25
CA TYR A 81 -9.75 -5.58 -3.91
C TYR A 81 -10.73 -6.01 -5.03
N THR A 82 -11.42 -5.05 -5.64
CA THR A 82 -12.43 -5.31 -6.68
C THR A 82 -11.89 -5.28 -8.10
N ASN A 83 -11.00 -4.36 -8.43
CA ASN A 83 -10.60 -4.08 -9.82
C ASN A 83 -9.20 -4.60 -10.17
N VAL A 84 -8.31 -4.73 -9.19
CA VAL A 84 -6.91 -5.15 -9.38
C VAL A 84 -6.55 -6.21 -8.32
N PRO A 85 -7.26 -7.35 -8.27
CA PRO A 85 -7.33 -8.23 -7.10
C PRO A 85 -6.01 -8.93 -6.74
N LYS A 86 -4.98 -8.84 -7.60
CA LYS A 86 -3.62 -9.35 -7.35
C LYS A 86 -2.66 -8.28 -6.83
N TRP A 87 -3.10 -7.02 -6.73
CA TRP A 87 -2.31 -5.92 -6.19
C TRP A 87 -2.34 -5.92 -4.67
N ASN A 88 -1.19 -5.67 -4.03
CA ASN A 88 -1.14 -5.39 -2.59
C ASN A 88 -1.37 -3.88 -2.39
N PRO A 89 -2.53 -3.45 -1.86
CA PRO A 89 -2.90 -2.04 -1.80
C PRO A 89 -2.21 -1.26 -0.69
N MET A 90 -1.48 -1.96 0.19
CA MET A 90 -0.73 -1.36 1.27
C MET A 90 0.45 -2.25 1.63
N ASN A 91 1.54 -1.60 1.98
CA ASN A 91 2.70 -2.20 2.61
C ASN A 91 3.01 -1.46 3.92
N VAL A 92 2.56 -2.02 5.04
CA VAL A 92 2.77 -1.48 6.39
C VAL A 92 4.26 -1.40 6.65
N CYS A 93 4.78 -0.19 6.81
CA CYS A 93 6.20 0.08 6.70
C CYS A 93 6.76 0.58 8.03
N SER A 94 7.40 -0.32 8.76
CA SER A 94 7.96 -0.04 10.07
C SER A 94 9.44 0.38 10.04
N TYR A 95 10.14 0.10 8.93
CA TYR A 95 11.54 0.49 8.70
C TYR A 95 11.83 1.96 9.08
N HIS A 96 11.00 2.90 8.63
CA HIS A 96 11.21 4.32 8.90
C HIS A 96 11.00 4.70 10.38
N LEU A 97 10.22 3.92 11.13
CA LEU A 97 10.03 4.16 12.57
C LEU A 97 11.32 3.83 13.33
N GLN A 98 12.01 2.76 12.93
CA GLN A 98 13.30 2.40 13.52
C GLN A 98 14.39 3.42 13.16
N GLU A 99 14.44 3.87 11.91
CA GLU A 99 15.33 4.97 11.49
C GLU A 99 15.05 6.27 12.28
N ALA A 100 13.82 6.48 12.74
CA ALA A 100 13.43 7.58 13.62
C ALA A 100 13.72 7.31 15.12
N GLY A 101 14.30 6.17 15.47
CA GLY A 101 14.72 5.81 16.83
C GLY A 101 13.78 4.87 17.59
N ALA A 102 12.80 4.24 16.94
CA ALA A 102 11.97 3.23 17.59
C ALA A 102 12.78 1.99 17.98
N THR A 103 12.55 1.44 19.17
CA THR A 103 13.08 0.11 19.54
C THR A 103 12.39 -0.99 18.74
N PRO A 104 12.94 -2.22 18.65
CA PRO A 104 12.28 -3.33 17.98
C PRO A 104 10.85 -3.62 18.49
N GLU A 105 10.62 -3.49 19.80
CA GLU A 105 9.28 -3.65 20.39
C GLU A 105 8.32 -2.55 19.94
N GLN A 106 8.80 -1.32 19.86
CA GLN A 106 8.02 -0.18 19.35
C GLN A 106 7.74 -0.33 17.86
N GLU A 107 8.72 -0.75 17.07
CA GLU A 107 8.57 -1.03 15.64
C GLU A 107 7.43 -2.04 15.40
N LEU A 108 7.48 -3.19 16.09
CA LEU A 108 6.46 -4.22 16.00
C LEU A 108 5.09 -3.70 16.46
N ALA A 109 5.04 -3.02 17.60
CA ALA A 109 3.79 -2.48 18.14
C ALA A 109 3.15 -1.47 17.20
N PHE A 110 3.92 -0.53 16.66
CA PHE A 110 3.43 0.48 15.73
C PHE A 110 3.01 -0.12 14.38
N ALA A 111 3.74 -1.11 13.87
CA ALA A 111 3.36 -1.81 12.65
C ALA A 111 2.00 -2.51 12.80
N LEU A 112 1.82 -3.27 13.87
CA LEU A 112 0.57 -3.99 14.12
C LEU A 112 -0.60 -3.04 14.42
N ALA A 113 -0.34 -1.96 15.17
CA ALA A 113 -1.35 -0.92 15.42
C ALA A 113 -1.77 -0.21 14.12
N THR A 114 -0.82 0.08 13.24
CA THR A 114 -1.08 0.67 11.92
C THR A 114 -1.94 -0.25 11.06
N ALA A 115 -1.58 -1.54 10.99
CA ALA A 115 -2.38 -2.55 10.28
C ALA A 115 -3.81 -2.64 10.84
N THR A 116 -3.94 -2.66 12.17
CA THR A 116 -5.24 -2.74 12.84
C THR A 116 -6.12 -1.52 12.51
N ALA A 117 -5.56 -0.31 12.59
CA ALA A 117 -6.27 0.92 12.28
C ALA A 117 -6.80 0.96 10.84
N VAL A 118 -6.00 0.48 9.88
CA VAL A 118 -6.42 0.40 8.47
C VAL A 118 -7.47 -0.68 8.26
N LEU A 119 -7.31 -1.85 8.88
CA LEU A 119 -8.27 -2.95 8.79
C LEU A 119 -9.62 -2.58 9.44
N ASP A 120 -9.62 -1.80 10.52
CA ASP A 120 -10.85 -1.30 11.14
C ASP A 120 -11.58 -0.28 10.25
N GLU A 121 -10.87 0.59 9.54
CA GLU A 121 -11.45 1.49 8.53
C GLU A 121 -12.01 0.73 7.32
N LEU A 122 -11.38 -0.39 6.94
CA LEU A 122 -11.79 -1.21 5.80
C LEU A 122 -12.95 -2.16 6.08
N ARG A 123 -13.05 -2.68 7.30
CA ARG A 123 -14.08 -3.64 7.69
C ARG A 123 -15.52 -3.23 7.31
N PRO A 124 -15.98 -1.97 7.52
CA PRO A 124 -17.34 -1.59 7.16
C PRO A 124 -17.55 -1.31 5.66
N ARG A 125 -16.50 -1.36 4.84
CA ARG A 125 -16.56 -1.02 3.40
C ARG A 125 -16.72 -2.22 2.48
N VAL A 126 -16.53 -3.43 3.01
CA VAL A 126 -16.58 -4.68 2.24
C VAL A 126 -17.56 -5.66 2.87
N ALA A 127 -18.02 -6.62 2.07
CA ALA A 127 -18.84 -7.70 2.60
C ALA A 127 -18.06 -8.51 3.66
N PRO A 128 -18.68 -8.97 4.76
CA PRO A 128 -17.98 -9.71 5.81
C PRO A 128 -17.19 -10.94 5.31
N GLU A 129 -17.71 -11.63 4.29
CA GLU A 129 -17.09 -12.78 3.63
C GLU A 129 -15.81 -12.43 2.85
N ASP A 130 -15.69 -11.18 2.42
CA ASP A 130 -14.59 -10.68 1.59
C ASP A 130 -13.45 -10.10 2.43
N PHE A 131 -13.74 -9.74 3.69
CA PHE A 131 -12.77 -9.15 4.59
C PHE A 131 -11.48 -9.99 4.76
N PRO A 132 -11.53 -11.34 4.90
CA PRO A 132 -10.32 -12.16 4.95
C PRO A 132 -9.46 -12.08 3.69
N VAL A 133 -10.07 -11.91 2.51
CA VAL A 133 -9.34 -11.76 1.24
C VAL A 133 -8.58 -10.44 1.25
N LEU A 134 -9.21 -9.36 1.68
CA LEU A 134 -8.58 -8.06 1.82
C LEU A 134 -7.43 -8.10 2.84
N VAL A 135 -7.63 -8.75 3.99
CA VAL A 135 -6.58 -8.94 5.00
C VAL A 135 -5.37 -9.65 4.39
N GLY A 136 -5.59 -10.68 3.56
CA GLY A 136 -4.53 -11.40 2.86
C GLY A 136 -3.75 -10.59 1.82
N ARG A 137 -4.20 -9.37 1.48
CA ARG A 137 -3.51 -8.44 0.57
C ARG A 137 -2.72 -7.35 1.27
N ILE A 138 -2.86 -7.19 2.58
CA ILE A 138 -2.04 -6.25 3.34
C ILE A 138 -0.65 -6.87 3.55
N SER A 139 0.37 -6.18 3.06
CA SER A 139 1.78 -6.61 3.16
C SER A 139 2.54 -5.81 4.22
N PHE A 140 3.72 -6.29 4.60
CA PHE A 140 4.59 -5.65 5.60
C PHE A 140 6.01 -5.46 5.06
N PHE A 141 6.63 -4.33 5.42
CA PHE A 141 8.03 -4.00 5.19
C PHE A 141 8.68 -3.67 6.53
N VAL A 142 9.28 -4.71 7.12
CA VAL A 142 9.95 -4.67 8.42
C VAL A 142 11.46 -4.62 8.23
N THR A 143 12.18 -4.00 9.16
CA THR A 143 13.63 -4.05 9.11
C THR A 143 14.11 -5.49 9.33
N PRO A 144 15.07 -6.00 8.55
CA PRO A 144 15.68 -7.28 8.84
C PRO A 144 16.39 -7.22 10.21
N VAL A 145 16.02 -8.14 11.10
CA VAL A 145 16.70 -8.31 12.39
C VAL A 145 18.08 -8.94 12.13
N PHE A 146 19.09 -8.12 11.86
CA PHE A 146 20.48 -8.56 11.91
C PHE A 146 21.00 -8.37 13.33
N GLY A 147 20.99 -9.43 14.14
CA GLY A 147 21.63 -9.39 15.47
C GLY A 147 20.96 -10.16 16.61
N LEU A 148 20.39 -11.34 16.34
CA LEU A 148 20.25 -12.40 17.34
C LEU A 148 21.22 -13.54 17.02
#